data_AF-A0A9C6XV26-F1
#
_entry.id   AF-A0A9C6XV26-F1
#
_cell.length_a   1.000
_cell.length_b   1.000
_cell.length_c   1.000
_cell.angle_alpha   90.00
_cell.angle_beta   90.00
_cell.angle_gamma   90.00
#
_symmetry.space_group_name_H-M   'P 1'
#
loop_
_entity.id
_entity.type
_entity.pdbx_description
1 polymer ?
#
loop_
_entity_poly.entity_id
_entity_poly.type
_entity_poly.pdbx_seq_one_letter_code
_entity_poly.pdbx_strand_id
1 'polypeptide(L)'
;MMCFLVVLIATSNVLCPPLCCSGVSTAGRGVTPVYLRCSAGALSWRWPRGALRVLLRVGAQGREFRACVRTRGSGARLFLEGPRSLLPLYPGGRRDGRKDDDAPVPVRCFYSRHGQAALYVEASELGAPGVAEPHEEFGLEYDLEPLPRGARFDDSQECRPCTSDEMARAYCTSDLVARGYIRAVENDEDLEESRVQVKLTRVLRRLAELEPSQGPGQGQGGAGEDDEDDNEVGGGGADEDEPVWVNEAATLRMPLHCGAKHGPGEFVFMARRKLGQLALTCAARLDHWVQVVSEVNAQGGAHCVLRS
;
A
#
# COMPACT_ATOMS: atom_id res chain seq x y z
N MET A 1 -10.08 7.56 11.16
CA MET A 1 -9.11 8.66 11.34
C MET A 1 -7.74 8.15 10.96
N MET A 2 -7.27 8.46 9.74
CA MET A 2 -5.86 8.29 9.39
C MET A 2 -5.08 9.30 10.23
N CYS A 3 -4.30 8.82 11.18
CA CYS A 3 -3.33 9.67 11.85
C CYS A 3 -2.09 9.68 10.98
N PHE A 4 -1.85 10.77 10.23
CA PHE A 4 -0.56 11.02 9.59
C PHE A 4 0.45 11.42 10.67
N LEU A 5 0.75 10.50 11.59
CA LEU A 5 1.82 10.68 12.57
C LEU A 5 3.11 10.24 11.90
N VAL A 6 3.89 11.19 11.42
CA VAL A 6 5.28 10.98 11.02
C VAL A 6 6.14 11.18 12.25
N VAL A 7 6.66 10.09 12.81
CA VAL A 7 7.64 10.18 13.91
C VAL A 7 9.02 10.36 13.30
N LEU A 8 9.63 11.52 13.51
CA LEU A 8 11.01 11.81 13.10
C LEU A 8 11.97 11.53 14.25
N ILE A 9 12.90 10.60 14.07
CA ILE A 9 13.96 10.32 15.03
C ILE A 9 15.29 10.77 14.40
N ALA A 10 16.04 11.63 15.10
CA ALA A 10 17.39 12.06 14.71
C ALA A 10 18.36 11.79 15.87
N THR A 11 19.49 11.14 15.60
CA THR A 11 20.45 10.71 16.64
C THR A 11 21.76 11.52 16.67
N SER A 12 21.81 12.68 16.01
CA SER A 12 23.02 13.49 15.85
C SER A 12 23.26 14.47 17.02
N ASN A 13 24.47 14.45 17.60
CA ASN A 13 25.04 15.55 18.42
C ASN A 13 25.55 16.72 17.56
N VAL A 14 24.78 17.16 16.55
CA VAL A 14 25.15 18.31 15.72
C VAL A 14 24.23 19.46 16.10
N LEU A 15 24.84 20.56 16.55
CA LEU A 15 24.20 21.83 16.92
C LEU A 15 23.00 22.16 16.01
N CYS A 16 21.79 22.07 16.57
CA CYS A 16 20.55 22.44 15.88
C CYS A 16 20.12 23.85 16.34
N PRO A 17 19.82 24.79 15.43
CA PRO A 17 19.16 26.05 15.78
C PRO A 17 17.72 25.82 16.26
N PRO A 18 17.13 26.75 17.05
CA PRO A 18 16.20 26.42 18.13
C PRO A 18 14.72 26.31 17.72
N LEU A 19 14.37 25.58 16.63
CA LEU A 19 12.96 25.49 16.21
C LEU A 19 12.42 24.11 15.78
N CYS A 20 13.20 23.03 15.81
CA CYS A 20 12.67 21.69 15.52
C CYS A 20 13.24 20.63 16.47
N CYS A 21 12.61 20.43 17.63
CA CYS A 21 12.93 19.32 18.51
C CYS A 21 11.70 18.44 18.79
N SER A 22 11.69 17.25 18.21
CA SER A 22 11.23 16.04 18.90
C SER A 22 12.38 15.05 18.83
N GLY A 23 13.48 15.37 19.54
CA GLY A 23 14.68 14.55 19.60
C GLY A 23 14.69 13.73 20.88
N VAL A 24 14.66 12.40 20.76
CA VAL A 24 15.08 11.52 21.86
C VAL A 24 16.57 11.26 21.65
N SER A 25 17.41 11.82 22.51
CA SER A 25 18.87 11.62 22.48
C SER A 25 19.23 10.53 23.48
N THR A 26 19.49 9.31 22.99
CA THR A 26 20.10 8.27 23.79
C THR A 26 21.58 8.18 23.45
N ALA A 27 22.43 8.70 24.33
CA ALA A 27 23.87 8.43 24.30
C ALA A 27 24.11 6.98 24.75
N GLY A 28 24.30 6.05 23.82
CA GLY A 28 24.72 4.66 24.10
C GLY A 28 24.16 3.62 23.13
N ARG A 29 24.73 2.41 23.15
CA ARG A 29 24.24 1.17 22.48
C ARG A 29 22.90 0.68 23.08
N GLY A 30 21.96 1.60 23.30
CA GLY A 30 20.65 1.33 23.87
C GLY A 30 19.61 1.06 22.79
N VAL A 31 18.56 0.35 23.17
CA VAL A 31 17.37 0.15 22.33
C VAL A 31 16.33 1.19 22.72
N THR A 32 15.95 2.05 21.79
CA THR A 32 14.98 3.12 22.03
C THR A 32 13.55 2.64 21.78
N PRO A 33 12.65 2.66 22.79
CA PRO A 33 11.28 2.24 22.57
C PRO A 33 10.46 3.31 21.83
N VAL A 34 9.68 2.90 20.85
CA VAL A 34 8.73 3.75 20.10
C VAL A 34 7.35 3.13 20.19
N TYR A 35 6.34 3.91 20.61
CA TYR A 35 4.98 3.40 20.82
C TYR A 35 4.03 3.98 19.78
N LEU A 36 3.46 3.13 18.94
CA LEU A 36 2.55 3.52 17.87
C LEU A 36 1.16 2.92 18.14
N ARG A 37 0.15 3.81 18.22
CA ARG A 37 -1.24 3.46 18.56
C ARG A 37 -2.24 3.68 17.42
N CYS A 38 -1.77 4.22 16.31
CA CYS A 38 -2.60 4.55 15.15
C CYS A 38 -2.87 3.29 14.33
N SER A 39 -3.99 3.24 13.62
CA SER A 39 -4.29 2.12 12.71
C SER A 39 -3.45 2.16 11.43
N ALA A 40 -2.80 3.28 11.11
CA ALA A 40 -1.85 3.39 10.02
C ALA A 40 -0.91 4.57 10.30
N GLY A 41 0.28 4.56 9.71
CA GLY A 41 1.22 5.68 9.82
C GLY A 41 2.60 5.37 9.27
N ALA A 42 3.55 6.29 9.50
CA ALA A 42 4.92 6.14 9.08
C ALA A 42 5.92 6.64 10.14
N LEU A 43 7.08 5.99 10.20
CA LEU A 43 8.22 6.37 11.03
C LEU A 43 9.41 6.65 10.10
N SER A 44 10.08 7.78 10.32
CA SER A 44 11.30 8.15 9.60
C SER A 44 12.42 8.31 10.61
N TRP A 45 13.48 7.52 10.41
CA TRP A 45 14.66 7.50 11.24
C TRP A 45 15.84 8.01 10.43
N ARG A 46 16.20 9.27 10.67
CA ARG A 46 17.31 9.94 10.00
C ARG A 46 18.59 9.69 10.78
N TRP A 47 19.64 9.30 10.07
CA TRP A 47 20.91 8.85 10.64
C TRP A 47 20.72 7.74 11.70
N PRO A 48 20.25 6.55 11.28
CA PRO A 48 20.09 5.41 12.18
C PRO A 48 21.37 5.09 12.96
N ARG A 49 21.25 4.95 14.28
CA ARG A 49 22.33 4.51 15.18
C ARG A 49 21.76 3.67 16.32
N GLY A 50 22.38 2.53 16.63
CA GLY A 50 21.86 1.62 17.65
C GLY A 50 20.60 0.90 17.13
N ALA A 51 19.55 0.83 17.97
CA ALA A 51 18.33 0.13 17.60
C ALA A 51 17.06 0.78 18.17
N LEU A 52 15.93 0.56 17.50
CA LEU A 52 14.59 0.91 17.97
C LEU A 52 13.78 -0.34 18.29
N ARG A 53 12.94 -0.28 19.32
CA ARG A 53 11.89 -1.27 19.59
C ARG A 53 10.53 -0.61 19.40
N VAL A 54 9.92 -0.82 18.23
CA VAL A 54 8.65 -0.23 17.83
C VAL A 54 7.50 -1.13 18.28
N LEU A 55 6.66 -0.66 19.20
CA LEU A 55 5.48 -1.38 19.69
C LEU A 55 4.22 -0.87 19.00
N LEU A 56 3.56 -1.75 18.25
CA LEU A 56 2.30 -1.52 17.54
C LEU A 56 1.13 -2.00 18.41
N ARG A 57 0.10 -1.16 18.57
CA ARG A 57 -1.16 -1.48 19.25
C ARG A 57 -2.34 -0.77 18.59
N VAL A 58 -3.51 -1.41 18.54
CA VAL A 58 -4.74 -0.77 18.05
C VAL A 58 -5.66 -0.41 19.20
N GLY A 59 -5.91 0.88 19.38
CA GLY A 59 -6.78 1.41 20.45
C GLY A 59 -6.26 1.14 21.87
N ALA A 60 -7.11 1.35 22.87
CA ALA A 60 -6.73 1.21 24.29
C ALA A 60 -6.84 -0.25 24.81
N GLN A 61 -7.70 -1.07 24.21
CA GLN A 61 -8.13 -2.36 24.78
C GLN A 61 -7.31 -3.58 24.32
N GLY A 62 -6.25 -3.41 23.53
CA GLY A 62 -5.42 -4.55 23.08
C GLY A 62 -6.22 -5.55 22.24
N ARG A 63 -6.99 -5.05 21.28
CA ARG A 63 -7.70 -5.89 20.30
C ARG A 63 -6.67 -6.56 19.39
N GLU A 64 -6.89 -7.82 19.01
CA GLU A 64 -6.04 -8.48 18.03
C GLU A 64 -6.17 -7.80 16.65
N PHE A 65 -5.09 -7.76 15.89
CA PHE A 65 -5.01 -7.11 14.59
C PHE A 65 -4.03 -7.82 13.65
N ARG A 66 -4.24 -7.66 12.35
CA ARG A 66 -3.25 -7.94 11.31
C ARG A 66 -2.44 -6.67 11.08
N ALA A 67 -1.12 -6.76 11.15
CA ALA A 67 -0.22 -5.67 10.82
C ALA A 67 0.47 -5.95 9.50
N CYS A 68 0.49 -4.97 8.61
CA CYS A 68 1.30 -4.98 7.41
C CYS A 68 2.31 -3.85 7.49
N VAL A 69 3.54 -4.10 7.05
CA VAL A 69 4.63 -3.13 7.08
C VAL A 69 5.36 -3.08 5.75
N ARG A 70 5.97 -1.92 5.48
CA ARG A 70 6.83 -1.68 4.33
C ARG A 70 7.98 -0.79 4.73
N THR A 71 9.19 -1.10 4.28
CA THR A 71 10.35 -0.24 4.51
C THR A 71 10.64 0.67 3.32
N ARG A 72 11.29 1.80 3.61
CA ARG A 72 11.87 2.71 2.62
C ARG A 72 13.32 2.99 3.04
N GLY A 73 14.23 3.06 2.08
CA GLY A 73 15.66 3.23 2.34
C GLY A 73 16.32 1.97 2.93
N SER A 74 17.65 2.03 3.07
CA SER A 74 18.53 0.91 3.43
C SER A 74 19.18 1.04 4.81
N GLY A 75 18.94 2.15 5.51
CA GLY A 75 19.66 2.52 6.73
C GLY A 75 19.43 1.62 7.95
N ALA A 76 18.51 0.65 7.88
CA ALA A 76 18.28 -0.29 8.96
C ALA A 76 17.71 -1.64 8.48
N ARG A 77 17.83 -2.65 9.37
CA ARG A 77 17.23 -3.97 9.27
C ARG A 77 15.99 -4.04 10.16
N LEU A 78 14.95 -4.75 9.72
CA LEU A 78 13.68 -4.89 10.44
C LEU A 78 13.39 -6.35 10.78
N PHE A 79 13.07 -6.59 12.06
CA PHE A 79 12.73 -7.90 12.58
C PHE A 79 11.41 -7.86 13.35
N LEU A 80 10.64 -8.95 13.31
CA LEU A 80 9.48 -9.19 14.16
C LEU A 80 9.91 -9.88 15.45
N GLU A 81 9.51 -9.32 16.60
CA GLU A 81 9.79 -9.89 17.92
C GLU A 81 8.82 -11.05 18.22
N GLY A 82 9.37 -12.26 18.34
CA GLY A 82 8.70 -13.44 18.86
C GLY A 82 9.04 -13.72 20.33
N PRO A 83 8.46 -14.76 20.96
CA PRO A 83 8.66 -15.05 22.38
C PRO A 83 10.12 -15.22 22.80
N ARG A 84 10.98 -15.73 21.90
CA ARG A 84 12.41 -15.99 22.13
C ARG A 84 13.25 -15.85 20.84
N SER A 85 12.74 -15.15 19.84
CA SER A 85 13.37 -15.05 18.53
C SER A 85 13.07 -13.72 17.85
N LEU A 86 13.96 -13.30 16.95
CA LEU A 86 13.75 -12.19 16.03
C LEU A 86 13.61 -12.77 14.63
N LEU A 87 12.43 -12.66 14.02
CA LEU A 87 12.18 -13.12 12.67
C LEU A 87 12.53 -11.98 11.69
N PRO A 88 13.51 -12.13 10.79
CA PRO A 88 13.85 -11.08 9.83
C PRO A 88 12.68 -10.83 8.88
N LEU A 89 12.23 -9.58 8.80
CA LEU A 89 11.25 -9.13 7.80
C LEU A 89 11.95 -8.43 6.62
N TYR A 90 12.94 -7.60 6.93
CA TYR A 90 13.79 -6.93 5.94
C TYR A 90 15.23 -6.98 6.42
N PRO A 91 16.10 -7.82 5.82
CA PRO A 91 17.45 -8.06 6.33
C PRO A 91 18.42 -6.87 6.19
N GLY A 92 17.99 -5.77 5.56
CA GLY A 92 18.76 -4.55 5.30
C GLY A 92 20.02 -4.75 4.45
N GLY A 93 20.40 -3.69 3.75
CA GLY A 93 21.54 -3.71 2.84
C GLY A 93 21.20 -4.32 1.47
N ARG A 94 21.59 -3.59 0.42
CA ARG A 94 21.75 -4.12 -0.94
C ARG A 94 22.85 -5.19 -0.88
N ARG A 95 22.47 -6.45 -0.74
CA ARG A 95 23.40 -7.56 -1.01
C ARG A 95 23.44 -7.74 -2.52
N ASP A 96 24.66 -7.65 -3.04
CA ASP A 96 25.02 -7.53 -4.45
C ASP A 96 24.64 -6.20 -5.10
N GLY A 97 25.63 -5.60 -5.76
CA GLY A 97 25.49 -4.41 -6.62
C GLY A 97 24.62 -4.65 -7.87
N ARG A 98 23.60 -5.51 -7.78
CA ARG A 98 22.51 -5.58 -8.73
C ARG A 98 21.59 -4.40 -8.43
N LYS A 99 21.58 -3.42 -9.34
CA LYS A 99 20.51 -2.41 -9.39
C LYS A 99 19.20 -3.10 -9.74
N ASP A 100 18.59 -3.83 -8.80
CA ASP A 100 17.16 -4.07 -8.79
C ASP A 100 16.46 -2.84 -8.18
N ASP A 101 16.89 -1.64 -8.60
CA ASP A 101 16.37 -0.35 -8.15
C ASP A 101 14.90 -0.14 -8.57
N ASP A 102 14.38 -1.00 -9.46
CA ASP A 102 13.02 -0.93 -10.00
C ASP A 102 12.06 -1.96 -9.37
N ALA A 103 12.55 -2.91 -8.57
CA ALA A 103 11.69 -3.91 -7.94
C ALA A 103 10.91 -3.27 -6.76
N PRO A 104 9.57 -3.33 -6.74
CA PRO A 104 8.79 -2.78 -5.64
C PRO A 104 9.13 -3.47 -4.31
N VAL A 105 9.44 -2.68 -3.26
CA VAL A 105 9.67 -3.23 -1.91
C VAL A 105 8.42 -4.01 -1.47
N PRO A 106 8.54 -5.32 -1.15
CA PRO A 106 7.39 -6.14 -0.80
C PRO A 106 6.79 -5.64 0.51
N VAL A 107 5.46 -5.75 0.65
CA VAL A 107 4.77 -5.56 1.92
C VAL A 107 4.81 -6.87 2.69
N ARG A 108 5.15 -6.83 3.99
CA ARG A 108 5.17 -8.02 4.86
C ARG A 108 4.08 -7.88 5.91
N CYS A 109 3.24 -8.90 6.07
CA CYS A 109 2.16 -8.91 7.05
C CYS A 109 2.34 -9.98 8.12
N PHE A 110 1.84 -9.72 9.33
CA PHE A 110 1.87 -10.64 10.48
C PHE A 110 0.73 -10.32 11.46
N TYR A 111 0.43 -11.25 12.36
CA TYR A 111 -0.61 -11.08 13.37
C TYR A 111 -0.04 -10.61 14.70
N SER A 112 -0.81 -9.77 15.41
CA SER A 112 -0.51 -9.44 16.80
C SER A 112 -0.62 -10.64 17.71
N ARG A 113 0.01 -10.54 18.89
CA ARG A 113 -0.10 -11.50 19.98
C ARG A 113 -0.48 -10.77 21.24
N HIS A 114 -1.59 -11.14 21.85
CA HIS A 114 -2.14 -10.46 23.03
C HIS A 114 -2.40 -8.96 22.75
N GLY A 115 -2.89 -8.65 21.55
CA GLY A 115 -3.24 -7.28 21.15
C GLY A 115 -2.07 -6.33 20.96
N GLN A 116 -0.86 -6.86 20.77
CA GLN A 116 0.35 -6.08 20.50
C GLN A 116 1.30 -6.81 19.55
N ALA A 117 2.12 -6.05 18.84
CA ALA A 117 3.24 -6.57 18.07
C ALA A 117 4.45 -5.66 18.24
N ALA A 118 5.63 -6.24 18.46
CA ALA A 118 6.87 -5.47 18.60
C ALA A 118 7.79 -5.75 17.41
N LEU A 119 8.36 -4.68 16.86
CA LEU A 119 9.35 -4.72 15.80
C LEU A 119 10.68 -4.23 16.35
N TYR A 120 11.74 -4.98 16.06
CA TYR A 120 13.10 -4.58 16.35
C TYR A 120 13.74 -4.02 15.09
N VAL A 121 14.19 -2.77 15.15
CA VAL A 121 14.83 -2.07 14.03
C VAL A 121 16.27 -1.81 14.40
N GLU A 122 17.21 -2.38 13.65
CA GLU A 122 18.64 -2.25 13.92
C GLU A 122 19.30 -1.43 12.83
N ALA A 123 20.03 -0.36 13.18
CA ALA A 123 20.76 0.43 12.21
C ALA A 123 21.76 -0.45 11.43
N SER A 124 21.82 -0.27 10.11
CA SER A 124 22.78 -0.96 9.28
C SER A 124 24.18 -0.43 9.60
N GLU A 125 25.13 -1.29 9.96
CA GLU A 125 26.55 -0.93 10.08
C GLU A 125 27.18 -0.85 8.68
N LEU A 126 26.73 0.10 7.84
CA LEU A 126 27.46 0.46 6.63
C LEU A 126 28.35 1.66 6.94
N GLY A 127 29.66 1.42 6.91
CA GLY A 127 30.68 2.45 7.01
C GLY A 127 32.00 1.90 7.52
N ALA A 128 32.88 1.50 6.59
CA ALA A 128 34.30 1.44 6.89
C ALA A 128 34.78 2.86 7.32
N PRO A 129 35.71 2.99 8.28
CA PRO A 129 36.16 4.30 8.73
C PRO A 129 36.80 5.07 7.56
N GLY A 130 36.27 6.25 7.25
CA GLY A 130 36.88 7.21 6.31
C GLY A 130 36.05 7.57 5.07
N VAL A 131 34.91 6.92 4.82
CA VAL A 131 33.96 7.34 3.78
C VAL A 131 32.77 8.00 4.46
N ALA A 132 32.49 9.26 4.12
CA ALA A 132 31.24 9.91 4.50
C ALA A 132 30.11 9.21 3.74
N GLU A 133 29.60 8.13 4.30
CA GLU A 133 28.48 7.40 3.74
C GLU A 133 27.27 8.33 3.65
N PRO A 134 26.51 8.26 2.55
CA PRO A 134 25.35 9.10 2.34
C PRO A 134 24.39 8.92 3.51
N HIS A 135 23.74 10.00 3.91
CA HIS A 135 22.74 10.03 4.97
C HIS A 135 21.62 9.03 4.68
N GLU A 136 21.77 7.77 5.08
CA GLU A 136 20.75 6.75 4.86
C GLU A 136 19.63 6.98 5.86
N GLU A 137 18.49 7.45 5.37
CA GLU A 137 17.24 7.45 6.10
C GLU A 137 16.62 6.05 6.08
N PHE A 138 16.08 5.61 7.22
CA PHE A 138 15.22 4.44 7.29
C PHE A 138 13.77 4.87 7.50
N GLY A 139 12.91 4.52 6.55
CA GLY A 139 11.47 4.70 6.66
C GLY A 139 10.76 3.37 6.96
N LEU A 140 9.79 3.40 7.87
CA LEU A 140 8.88 2.30 8.14
C LEU A 140 7.45 2.80 8.00
N GLU A 141 6.69 2.22 7.10
CA GLU A 141 5.24 2.42 7.01
C GLU A 141 4.52 1.20 7.56
N TYR A 142 3.37 1.43 8.19
CA TYR A 142 2.57 0.38 8.79
C TYR A 142 1.07 0.64 8.64
N ASP A 143 0.31 -0.44 8.51
CA ASP A 143 -1.15 -0.48 8.51
C ASP A 143 -1.62 -1.63 9.43
N LEU A 144 -2.55 -1.33 10.34
CA LEU A 144 -3.06 -2.22 11.37
C LEU A 144 -4.56 -2.40 11.19
N GLU A 145 -4.98 -3.62 10.88
CA GLU A 145 -6.35 -3.99 10.64
C GLU A 145 -6.92 -4.78 11.83
N PRO A 146 -7.81 -4.19 12.66
CA PRO A 146 -8.32 -4.84 13.85
C PRO A 146 -9.27 -6.00 13.50
N LEU A 147 -9.00 -7.19 14.04
CA LEU A 147 -9.82 -8.38 13.87
C LEU A 147 -11.14 -8.28 14.65
N PRO A 148 -12.28 -8.84 14.19
CA PRO A 148 -13.55 -8.84 14.93
C PRO A 148 -13.39 -9.28 16.40
N ARG A 149 -14.18 -8.72 17.32
CA ARG A 149 -14.05 -9.04 18.75
C ARG A 149 -14.35 -10.52 18.98
N GLY A 150 -13.45 -11.21 19.68
CA GLY A 150 -13.60 -12.65 19.95
C GLY A 150 -13.35 -13.56 18.74
N ALA A 151 -13.11 -12.99 17.54
CA ALA A 151 -12.68 -13.77 16.40
C ALA A 151 -11.21 -14.17 16.58
N ARG A 152 -10.93 -15.45 16.40
CA ARG A 152 -9.60 -15.90 16.00
C ARG A 152 -9.48 -15.68 14.49
N PHE A 153 -8.25 -15.55 14.02
CA PHE A 153 -7.99 -15.51 12.59
C PHE A 153 -8.59 -16.75 11.94
N ASP A 154 -9.39 -16.55 10.90
CA ASP A 154 -10.06 -17.59 10.13
C ASP A 154 -9.83 -17.26 8.65
N ASP A 155 -8.82 -17.91 8.06
CA ASP A 155 -8.46 -17.80 6.64
C ASP A 155 -9.69 -17.98 5.73
N SER A 156 -10.64 -18.83 6.13
CA SER A 156 -11.81 -19.16 5.30
C SER A 156 -12.78 -18.00 5.12
N GLN A 157 -12.73 -16.99 6.00
CA GLN A 157 -13.58 -15.79 5.91
C GLN A 157 -13.03 -14.72 4.96
N GLU A 158 -11.74 -14.76 4.63
CA GLU A 158 -11.11 -13.77 3.74
C GLU A 158 -11.47 -14.03 2.26
N CYS A 159 -11.76 -15.30 1.89
CA CYS A 159 -11.99 -15.70 0.51
C CYS A 159 -13.47 -15.91 0.13
N ARG A 160 -14.41 -15.68 1.06
CA ARG A 160 -15.84 -15.85 0.74
C ARG A 160 -16.33 -14.74 -0.18
N PRO A 161 -17.32 -15.01 -1.05
CA PRO A 161 -18.01 -13.96 -1.78
C PRO A 161 -18.61 -12.92 -0.82
N CYS A 162 -18.51 -11.65 -1.20
CA CYS A 162 -19.09 -10.56 -0.43
C CYS A 162 -20.62 -10.62 -0.48
N THR A 163 -21.25 -10.23 0.63
CA THR A 163 -22.70 -9.99 0.70
C THR A 163 -23.09 -8.66 0.05
N SER A 164 -24.38 -8.43 -0.22
CA SER A 164 -24.89 -7.17 -0.79
C SER A 164 -24.46 -5.93 0.01
N ASP A 165 -24.57 -5.99 1.34
CA ASP A 165 -24.15 -4.90 2.23
C ASP A 165 -22.64 -4.67 2.22
N GLU A 166 -21.85 -5.75 2.15
CA GLU A 166 -20.40 -5.68 2.05
C GLU A 166 -19.96 -5.08 0.72
N MET A 167 -20.62 -5.43 -0.38
CA MET A 167 -20.37 -4.83 -1.69
C MET A 167 -20.70 -3.33 -1.70
N ALA A 168 -21.86 -2.94 -1.16
CA ALA A 168 -22.24 -1.52 -1.07
C ALA A 168 -21.25 -0.72 -0.21
N ARG A 169 -20.84 -1.28 0.94
CA ARG A 169 -19.84 -0.67 1.83
C ARG A 169 -18.46 -0.60 1.17
N ALA A 170 -18.04 -1.66 0.49
CA ALA A 170 -16.77 -1.72 -0.21
C ALA A 170 -16.74 -0.70 -1.35
N TYR A 171 -17.82 -0.55 -2.12
CA TYR A 171 -17.94 0.47 -3.16
C TYR A 171 -17.70 1.89 -2.60
N CYS A 172 -18.32 2.21 -1.47
CA CYS A 172 -18.21 3.55 -0.87
C CYS A 172 -16.85 3.83 -0.21
N THR A 173 -16.16 2.80 0.27
CA THR A 173 -14.94 2.95 1.09
C THR A 173 -13.66 2.52 0.38
N SER A 174 -13.74 2.04 -0.86
CA SER A 174 -12.59 1.68 -1.68
C SER A 174 -11.98 2.89 -2.36
N ASP A 175 -10.67 2.83 -2.57
CA ASP A 175 -9.90 3.85 -3.28
C ASP A 175 -10.01 3.68 -4.79
N LEU A 176 -10.16 2.44 -5.26
CA LEU A 176 -10.47 2.08 -6.63
C LEU A 176 -11.75 1.23 -6.68
N VAL A 177 -12.71 1.67 -7.48
CA VAL A 177 -13.80 0.83 -7.97
C VAL A 177 -13.82 0.89 -9.48
N ALA A 178 -13.62 -0.25 -10.13
CA ALA A 178 -13.55 -0.31 -11.58
C ALA A 178 -14.12 -1.61 -12.13
N ARG A 179 -14.71 -1.51 -13.32
CA ARG A 179 -15.08 -2.64 -14.16
C ARG A 179 -13.88 -3.12 -14.96
N GLY A 180 -13.80 -4.43 -15.20
CA GLY A 180 -12.77 -4.99 -16.04
C GLY A 180 -12.76 -6.50 -16.12
N TYR A 181 -11.70 -7.02 -16.72
CA TYR A 181 -11.45 -8.45 -16.91
C TYR A 181 -10.12 -8.86 -16.27
N ILE A 182 -10.08 -10.04 -15.65
CA ILE A 182 -8.84 -10.64 -15.17
C ILE A 182 -8.03 -11.08 -16.40
N ARG A 183 -6.82 -10.56 -16.55
CA ARG A 183 -5.89 -10.89 -17.64
C ARG A 183 -4.92 -11.98 -17.23
N ALA A 184 -4.33 -11.85 -16.06
CA ALA A 184 -3.37 -12.80 -15.53
C ALA A 184 -3.45 -12.86 -14.01
N VAL A 185 -3.00 -13.98 -13.45
CA VAL A 185 -2.80 -14.16 -12.01
C VAL A 185 -1.40 -14.72 -11.82
N GLU A 186 -0.59 -14.03 -11.04
CA GLU A 186 0.76 -14.43 -10.66
C GLU A 186 0.77 -14.70 -9.15
N ASN A 187 1.37 -15.81 -8.74
CA ASN A 187 1.43 -16.20 -7.33
C ASN A 187 2.84 -15.97 -6.78
N ASP A 188 2.90 -15.37 -5.61
CA ASP A 188 4.11 -15.06 -4.87
C ASP A 188 4.08 -15.85 -3.56
N GLU A 189 4.69 -17.04 -3.57
CA GLU A 189 4.68 -17.98 -2.43
C GLU A 189 5.42 -17.41 -1.22
N ASP A 190 6.46 -16.60 -1.44
CA ASP A 190 7.25 -15.96 -0.38
C ASP A 190 6.46 -14.88 0.37
N LEU A 191 5.47 -14.28 -0.28
CA LEU A 191 4.57 -13.27 0.30
C LEU A 191 3.20 -13.85 0.67
N GLU A 192 2.93 -15.13 0.38
CA GLU A 192 1.62 -15.76 0.49
C GLU A 192 0.52 -14.91 -0.20
N GLU A 193 0.84 -14.35 -1.37
CA GLU A 193 -0.02 -13.41 -2.09
C GLU A 193 -0.19 -13.77 -3.57
N SER A 194 -1.37 -13.48 -4.13
CA SER A 194 -1.67 -13.50 -5.55
C SER A 194 -1.78 -12.08 -6.12
N ARG A 195 -1.04 -11.80 -7.18
CA ARG A 195 -1.11 -10.57 -7.99
C ARG A 195 -2.03 -10.81 -9.18
N VAL A 196 -3.18 -10.15 -9.15
CA VAL A 196 -4.22 -10.23 -10.18
C VAL A 196 -4.09 -9.02 -11.09
N GLN A 197 -3.65 -9.25 -12.33
CA GLN A 197 -3.60 -8.22 -13.36
C GLN A 197 -4.96 -8.10 -14.02
N VAL A 198 -5.56 -6.91 -13.96
CA VAL A 198 -6.89 -6.64 -14.53
C VAL A 198 -6.78 -5.61 -15.64
N LYS A 199 -7.48 -5.85 -16.76
CA LYS A 199 -7.71 -4.82 -17.78
C LYS A 199 -8.99 -4.08 -17.43
N LEU A 200 -8.89 -2.79 -17.19
CA LEU A 200 -10.05 -1.97 -16.87
C LEU A 200 -10.86 -1.65 -18.13
N THR A 201 -12.17 -1.68 -18.00
CA THR A 201 -13.13 -1.23 -19.01
C THR A 201 -13.73 0.12 -18.63
N ARG A 202 -14.00 0.33 -17.33
CA ARG A 202 -14.56 1.58 -16.82
C ARG A 202 -14.18 1.80 -15.36
N VAL A 203 -13.66 2.98 -15.03
CA VAL A 203 -13.46 3.37 -13.64
C VAL A 203 -14.74 4.01 -13.11
N LEU A 204 -15.31 3.43 -12.04
CA LEU A 204 -16.54 3.91 -11.41
C LEU A 204 -16.25 4.91 -10.29
N ARG A 205 -15.13 4.70 -9.58
CA ARG A 205 -14.64 5.57 -8.52
C ARG A 205 -13.12 5.45 -8.43
N ARG A 206 -12.44 6.59 -8.32
CA ARG A 206 -11.01 6.67 -7.97
C ARG A 206 -10.83 7.82 -6.99
N LEU A 207 -10.26 7.54 -5.82
CA LEU A 207 -9.70 8.60 -4.99
C LEU A 207 -8.39 9.06 -5.64
N ALA A 208 -8.35 10.34 -6.04
CA ALA A 208 -7.26 10.95 -6.75
C ALA A 208 -6.04 11.13 -5.84
N GLU A 209 -5.31 10.05 -5.63
CA GLU A 209 -3.87 10.11 -5.42
C GLU A 209 -3.23 9.08 -6.35
N LEU A 210 -2.34 9.62 -7.19
CA LEU A 210 -1.33 8.97 -8.04
C LEU A 210 -1.73 8.76 -9.50
N GLU A 211 -1.25 9.72 -10.30
CA GLU A 211 -0.91 9.65 -11.73
C GLU A 211 -0.65 8.22 -12.24
N PRO A 212 -1.11 7.86 -13.44
CA PRO A 212 -0.58 6.69 -14.11
C PRO A 212 0.94 6.88 -14.25
N SER A 213 1.72 5.89 -13.80
CA SER A 213 3.14 5.80 -14.14
C SER A 213 3.24 5.84 -15.66
N GLN A 214 3.55 7.03 -16.20
CA GLN A 214 3.83 7.21 -17.60
C GLN A 214 4.96 6.25 -17.94
N GLY A 215 4.67 5.28 -18.81
CA GLY A 215 5.68 4.42 -19.38
C GLY A 215 6.76 5.28 -20.04
N PRO A 216 7.97 4.73 -20.22
CA PRO A 216 9.09 5.48 -20.78
C PRO A 216 8.70 5.97 -22.18
N GLY A 217 8.46 7.27 -22.28
CA GLY A 217 8.27 7.98 -23.54
C GLY A 217 9.50 7.72 -24.41
N GLN A 218 9.24 7.16 -25.58
CA GLN A 218 10.20 7.06 -26.66
C GLN A 218 10.78 8.44 -26.94
N GLY A 219 12.10 8.56 -26.80
CA GLY A 219 12.82 9.73 -27.30
C GLY A 219 12.71 9.81 -28.82
N GLN A 220 12.17 10.93 -29.28
CA GLN A 220 12.44 11.51 -30.60
C GLN A 220 12.93 12.93 -30.27
N GLY A 221 14.11 13.39 -30.69
CA GLY A 221 14.74 13.20 -31.98
C GLY A 221 14.53 14.49 -32.78
N GLY A 222 15.58 15.31 -32.88
CA GLY A 222 15.73 16.36 -33.90
C GLY A 222 14.92 17.65 -33.70
N ALA A 223 15.58 18.71 -33.23
CA ALA A 223 15.17 20.07 -33.57
C ALA A 223 15.73 20.39 -34.97
N GLY A 224 14.83 20.53 -35.94
CA GLY A 224 15.05 21.18 -37.22
C GLY A 224 14.01 22.28 -37.35
N GLU A 225 14.49 23.47 -37.70
CA GLU A 225 13.72 24.67 -38.04
C GLU A 225 12.94 24.44 -39.35
N ASP A 226 11.74 25.03 -39.47
CA ASP A 226 11.26 25.84 -40.59
C ASP A 226 9.71 25.94 -40.63
N ASP A 227 9.27 27.05 -41.19
CA ASP A 227 7.96 27.73 -41.15
C ASP A 227 6.76 26.99 -41.79
N GLU A 228 5.53 27.41 -41.42
CA GLU A 228 4.49 27.98 -42.30
C GLU A 228 3.05 27.77 -41.79
N ASP A 229 2.27 28.84 -41.93
CA ASP A 229 0.85 29.03 -41.60
C ASP A 229 -0.10 28.06 -42.32
N ASP A 230 -1.25 27.74 -41.70
CA ASP A 230 -2.57 28.05 -42.27
C ASP A 230 -3.73 27.65 -41.33
N ASN A 231 -4.72 28.56 -41.25
CA ASN A 231 -5.98 28.38 -40.52
C ASN A 231 -7.03 27.67 -41.38
N GLU A 232 -7.63 26.59 -40.86
CA GLU A 232 -8.95 26.13 -41.32
C GLU A 232 -9.96 26.08 -40.18
N VAL A 233 -11.04 26.84 -40.35
CA VAL A 233 -12.26 26.78 -39.55
C VAL A 233 -13.21 25.79 -40.20
N GLY A 234 -13.43 24.64 -39.54
CA GLY A 234 -14.46 23.67 -39.88
C GLY A 234 -15.32 23.37 -38.66
N GLY A 235 -16.55 23.87 -38.64
CA GLY A 235 -17.54 23.58 -37.61
C GLY A 235 -18.30 22.27 -37.87
N GLY A 236 -18.89 21.72 -36.80
CA GLY A 236 -19.87 20.64 -36.87
C GLY A 236 -19.60 19.54 -35.86
N GLY A 237 -20.39 19.48 -34.80
CA GLY A 237 -20.20 18.57 -33.68
C GLY A 237 -20.43 17.09 -33.96
N ALA A 238 -19.84 16.26 -33.11
CA ALA A 238 -20.16 14.84 -32.94
C ALA A 238 -19.64 14.38 -31.56
N ASP A 239 -20.59 13.95 -30.72
CA ASP A 239 -20.49 12.90 -29.69
C ASP A 239 -19.61 13.11 -28.44
N GLU A 240 -20.22 13.68 -27.39
CA GLU A 240 -19.69 13.73 -26.02
C GLU A 240 -19.94 12.45 -25.17
N ASP A 241 -20.15 11.29 -25.80
CA ASP A 241 -20.45 10.03 -25.10
C ASP A 241 -19.70 8.80 -25.67
N GLU A 242 -18.53 8.99 -26.29
CA GLU A 242 -17.63 7.85 -26.57
C GLU A 242 -16.74 7.58 -25.35
N PRO A 243 -16.87 6.41 -24.68
CA PRO A 243 -16.00 6.06 -23.58
C PRO A 243 -14.59 5.87 -24.15
N VAL A 244 -13.71 6.84 -23.87
CA VAL A 244 -12.27 6.68 -24.06
C VAL A 244 -11.87 5.33 -23.45
N TRP A 245 -11.52 4.37 -24.29
CA TRP A 245 -10.99 3.08 -23.86
C TRP A 245 -9.67 3.36 -23.16
N VAL A 246 -9.72 3.62 -21.86
CA VAL A 246 -8.51 3.66 -21.06
C VAL A 246 -8.00 2.22 -21.07
N ASN A 247 -6.95 1.95 -21.84
CA ASN A 247 -6.20 0.69 -21.74
C ASN A 247 -5.41 0.65 -20.42
N GLU A 248 -6.05 1.05 -19.32
CA GLU A 248 -5.47 1.02 -17.99
C GLU A 248 -5.46 -0.42 -17.52
N ALA A 249 -4.27 -0.93 -17.24
CA ALA A 249 -4.09 -2.12 -16.44
C ALA A 249 -3.97 -1.71 -14.98
N ALA A 250 -4.57 -2.49 -14.09
CA ALA A 250 -4.34 -2.37 -12.65
C ALA A 250 -3.87 -3.71 -12.08
N THR A 251 -3.01 -3.65 -11.07
CA THR A 251 -2.55 -4.82 -10.33
C THR A 251 -3.21 -4.83 -8.96
N LEU A 252 -4.04 -5.84 -8.71
CA LEU A 252 -4.73 -6.06 -7.45
C LEU A 252 -4.03 -7.19 -6.68
N ARG A 253 -3.99 -7.09 -5.35
CA ARG A 253 -3.36 -8.07 -4.46
C ARG A 253 -4.39 -8.74 -3.57
N MET A 254 -4.26 -10.05 -3.40
CA MET A 254 -5.12 -10.84 -2.51
C MET A 254 -4.35 -12.03 -1.94
N PRO A 255 -4.83 -12.66 -0.84
CA PRO A 255 -4.15 -13.80 -0.26
C PRO A 255 -4.04 -14.98 -1.22
N LEU A 256 -2.89 -15.66 -1.23
CA LEU A 256 -2.61 -16.80 -2.09
C LEU A 256 -3.58 -17.97 -1.86
N HIS A 257 -3.97 -18.20 -0.61
CA HIS A 257 -4.86 -19.30 -0.22
C HIS A 257 -6.28 -19.17 -0.80
N CYS A 258 -6.68 -17.98 -1.28
CA CYS A 258 -7.96 -17.80 -1.96
C CYS A 258 -7.97 -18.41 -3.37
N GLY A 259 -6.82 -18.78 -3.93
CA GLY A 259 -6.73 -19.53 -5.18
C GLY A 259 -7.31 -18.79 -6.38
N ALA A 260 -6.95 -17.52 -6.53
CA ALA A 260 -7.41 -16.69 -7.65
C ALA A 260 -7.10 -17.34 -9.00
N LYS A 261 -8.08 -17.31 -9.91
CA LYS A 261 -7.96 -17.86 -11.26
C LYS A 261 -8.45 -16.83 -12.27
N HIS A 262 -7.80 -16.81 -13.43
CA HIS A 262 -8.36 -16.10 -14.58
C HIS A 262 -9.59 -16.86 -15.09
N GLY A 263 -10.57 -16.14 -15.58
CA GLY A 263 -11.81 -16.72 -16.08
C GLY A 263 -12.58 -15.74 -16.96
N PRO A 264 -13.55 -16.24 -17.75
CA PRO A 264 -14.39 -15.39 -18.59
C PRO A 264 -15.37 -14.59 -17.72
N GLY A 265 -15.62 -13.34 -18.11
CA GLY A 265 -16.61 -12.47 -17.48
C GLY A 265 -16.04 -11.14 -17.03
N GLU A 266 -16.90 -10.13 -17.03
CA GLU A 266 -16.58 -8.80 -16.52
C GLU A 266 -16.90 -8.73 -15.03
N PHE A 267 -16.00 -8.11 -14.27
CA PHE A 267 -16.11 -7.97 -12.83
C PHE A 267 -16.09 -6.49 -12.46
N VAL A 268 -16.70 -6.19 -11.31
CA VAL A 268 -16.52 -4.94 -10.59
C VAL A 268 -15.55 -5.21 -9.44
N PHE A 269 -14.34 -4.68 -9.59
CA PHE A 269 -13.28 -4.76 -8.59
C PHE A 269 -13.38 -3.58 -7.64
N MET A 270 -13.39 -3.87 -6.34
CA MET A 270 -13.37 -2.89 -5.26
C MET A 270 -12.09 -3.11 -4.45
N ALA A 271 -11.18 -2.15 -4.49
CA ALA A 271 -9.86 -2.28 -3.90
C ALA A 271 -9.49 -1.06 -3.06
N ARG A 272 -8.80 -1.33 -1.95
CA ARG A 272 -8.27 -0.33 -1.03
C ARG A 272 -6.76 -0.28 -1.16
N ARG A 273 -6.19 0.93 -1.13
CA ARG A 273 -4.76 1.14 -1.12
C ARG A 273 -4.22 0.87 0.28
N LYS A 274 -3.41 -0.18 0.42
CA LYS A 274 -2.64 -0.50 1.63
C LYS A 274 -1.16 -0.35 1.30
N LEU A 275 -0.46 0.56 1.97
CA LEU A 275 0.98 0.80 1.81
C LEU A 275 1.41 1.03 0.34
N GLY A 276 0.59 1.78 -0.40
CA GLY A 276 0.82 2.09 -1.81
C GLY A 276 0.30 1.03 -2.80
N GLN A 277 -0.09 -0.16 -2.35
CA GLN A 277 -0.54 -1.27 -3.18
C GLN A 277 -2.07 -1.42 -3.11
N LEU A 278 -2.72 -1.81 -4.21
CA LEU A 278 -4.17 -2.06 -4.23
C LEU A 278 -4.46 -3.47 -3.72
N ALA A 279 -5.03 -3.57 -2.52
CA ALA A 279 -5.52 -4.82 -1.96
C ALA A 279 -7.00 -4.99 -2.33
N LEU A 280 -7.34 -6.13 -2.93
CA LEU A 280 -8.71 -6.48 -3.29
C LEU A 280 -9.53 -6.62 -2.00
N THR A 281 -10.60 -5.84 -1.90
CA THR A 281 -11.56 -5.94 -0.79
C THR A 281 -12.78 -6.76 -1.21
N CYS A 282 -13.24 -6.56 -2.45
CA CYS A 282 -14.33 -7.33 -3.01
C CYS A 282 -14.22 -7.40 -4.53
N ALA A 283 -14.66 -8.51 -5.12
CA ALA A 283 -14.87 -8.65 -6.56
C ALA A 283 -16.23 -9.30 -6.82
N ALA A 284 -17.10 -8.59 -7.52
CA ALA A 284 -18.40 -9.10 -7.93
C ALA A 284 -18.44 -9.25 -9.45
N ARG A 285 -19.17 -10.24 -9.97
CA ARG A 285 -19.48 -10.26 -11.40
C ARG A 285 -20.41 -9.10 -11.73
N LEU A 286 -20.28 -8.53 -12.94
CA LEU A 286 -21.04 -7.34 -13.32
C LEU A 286 -22.55 -7.55 -13.25
N ASP A 287 -23.04 -8.70 -13.69
CA ASP A 287 -24.46 -9.06 -13.66
C ASP A 287 -25.02 -9.07 -12.22
N HIS A 288 -24.27 -9.63 -11.28
CA HIS A 288 -24.63 -9.62 -9.87
C HIS A 288 -24.57 -8.20 -9.29
N TRP A 289 -23.56 -7.40 -9.66
CA TRP A 289 -23.45 -6.02 -9.18
C TRP A 289 -24.62 -5.14 -9.62
N VAL A 290 -25.09 -5.27 -10.86
CA VAL A 290 -26.26 -4.51 -11.34
C VAL A 290 -27.51 -4.82 -10.50
N GLN A 291 -27.71 -6.07 -10.10
CA GLN A 291 -28.81 -6.46 -9.22
C GLN A 291 -28.67 -5.81 -7.84
N VAL A 292 -27.48 -5.85 -7.25
CA VAL A 292 -27.18 -5.25 -5.95
C VAL A 292 -27.40 -3.73 -5.96
N VAL A 293 -26.96 -3.05 -7.01
CA VAL A 293 -27.18 -1.60 -7.16
C VAL A 293 -28.67 -1.27 -7.18
N SER A 294 -29.46 -2.02 -7.95
CA SER A 294 -30.91 -1.83 -8.04
C SER A 294 -31.59 -2.04 -6.68
N GLU A 295 -31.26 -3.15 -6.00
CA GLU A 295 -31.83 -3.50 -4.69
C GLU A 295 -31.48 -2.47 -3.62
N VAL A 296 -30.20 -2.14 -3.48
CA VAL A 296 -29.72 -1.25 -2.41
C VAL A 296 -30.19 0.20 -2.63
N ASN A 297 -30.24 0.66 -3.88
CA ASN A 297 -30.79 1.99 -4.20
C ASN A 297 -32.30 2.07 -3.92
N ALA A 298 -33.05 0.99 -4.18
CA ALA A 298 -34.49 0.93 -3.86
C ALA A 298 -34.76 0.93 -2.35
N GLN A 299 -33.92 0.26 -1.57
CA GLN A 299 -34.04 0.19 -0.11
C GLN A 299 -33.46 1.43 0.61
N GLY A 300 -32.65 2.25 -0.07
CA GLY A 300 -31.97 3.41 0.52
C GLY A 300 -30.87 3.04 1.53
N GLY A 301 -30.32 1.81 1.43
CA GLY A 301 -29.36 1.27 2.40
C GLY A 301 -27.90 1.68 2.19
N ALA A 302 -27.57 2.33 1.06
CA ALA A 302 -26.19 2.69 0.76
C ALA A 302 -25.73 3.97 1.47
N HIS A 303 -24.47 3.98 1.91
CA HIS A 303 -23.80 5.17 2.45
C HIS A 303 -23.33 6.17 1.37
N CYS A 304 -23.48 5.82 0.08
CA CYS A 304 -23.11 6.65 -1.07
C CYS A 304 -23.90 6.24 -2.32
N VAL A 305 -23.85 7.04 -3.39
CA VAL A 305 -24.53 6.71 -4.65
C VAL A 305 -23.78 5.61 -5.41
N LEU A 306 -24.42 4.45 -5.56
CA LEU A 306 -23.87 3.30 -6.28
C LEU A 306 -24.10 3.44 -7.80
N ARG A 307 -23.12 3.01 -8.61
CA ARG A 307 -23.16 3.03 -10.09
C ARG A 307 -22.68 1.69 -10.66
N SER A 308 -23.11 1.35 -11.87
CA SER A 308 -22.70 0.16 -12.63
C SER A 308 -22.23 0.51 -14.05
#